data_AF-A0A1A3CMX4-F1
#
_entry.id   AF-A0A1A3CMX4-F1
#
_cell.length_a   1.000
_cell.length_b   1.000
_cell.length_c   1.000
_cell.angle_alpha   90.00
_cell.angle_beta   90.00
_cell.angle_gamma   90.00
#
_symmetry.space_group_name_H-M   'P 1'
#
loop_
_entity.id
_entity.type
_entity.pdbx_description
1 polymer ?
#
loop_
_entity_poly.entity_id
_entity_poly.type
_entity_poly.pdbx_seq_one_letter_code
_entity_poly.pdbx_strand_id
1 'polypeptide(L)'
;MNRVSARSEDNQSAGARQARDLVRVAFAPAVVALVIIAAVTLLELLIANSDMTGALGAIASMWLGIHQVPVSIGGRELGVMPLLPVLLMVWATARATARATSPYSSWLVVRWVIASSLGGPLLMTAIALAVIHDASSVLTELQTPSALRAFTSVLVVHAVGAAIGVWSRVGRRALAISPLPNWLGDSLRAATAGVLALVGLSGMVTAGSLVVHWATMQDLYGITESIWGQFNLTVLSVLYAPNVIVGASAVAVGSSAHIGFATFSSFTVFGGDVPALPILAAAPTPPLGPVWVALLIIGAASGVAVGQQCARRALPLFAAMAKLLVAGVVGASAMTLLGYGGGGKLGNFGDVGVDKSALFLGVLFWFTLVGAVTVVMAGGIRRRPRRRRPEPVPVDAEEPVLGVFDDDIEPGEAPDVPNGPDVSDAPEVPAEEASGAAPEPDEGPGGERQD
;
A
#
# COMPACT_ATOMS: atom_id res chain seq x y z
N MET A 1 48.50 23.60 -11.19
CA MET A 1 47.82 22.34 -10.80
C MET A 1 46.51 22.49 -10.00
N ASN A 2 46.26 23.57 -9.24
CA ASN A 2 45.23 23.59 -8.17
C ASN A 2 43.79 23.20 -8.56
N ARG A 3 43.28 23.56 -9.75
CA ARG A 3 41.88 23.24 -10.14
C ARG A 3 41.60 21.74 -10.30
N VAL A 4 42.62 20.91 -10.57
CA VAL A 4 42.46 19.46 -10.71
C VAL A 4 42.47 18.77 -9.33
N SER A 5 43.34 19.20 -8.42
CA SER A 5 43.38 18.68 -7.04
C SER A 5 42.08 18.97 -6.29
N ALA A 6 41.63 20.23 -6.29
CA ALA A 6 40.39 20.62 -5.62
C ALA A 6 39.17 19.83 -6.13
N ARG A 7 39.06 19.62 -7.46
CA ARG A 7 37.96 18.83 -8.06
C ARG A 7 38.05 17.34 -7.70
N SER A 8 39.25 16.80 -7.47
CA SER A 8 39.45 15.44 -6.97
C SER A 8 39.01 15.31 -5.51
N GLU A 9 39.47 16.22 -4.66
CA GLU A 9 39.16 16.29 -3.22
C GLU A 9 37.65 16.47 -2.98
N ASP A 10 37.00 17.37 -3.72
CA ASP A 10 35.54 17.58 -3.67
C ASP A 10 34.78 16.29 -4.01
N ASN A 11 35.20 15.57 -5.07
CA ASN A 11 34.54 14.35 -5.54
C ASN A 11 34.77 13.17 -4.58
N GLN A 12 35.97 13.04 -4.02
CA GLN A 12 36.27 12.07 -2.95
C GLN A 12 35.41 12.34 -1.70
N SER A 13 35.31 13.60 -1.29
CA SER A 13 34.49 13.97 -0.13
C SER A 13 32.99 13.71 -0.37
N ALA A 14 32.50 13.90 -1.60
CA ALA A 14 31.13 13.60 -1.97
C ALA A 14 30.84 12.09 -1.98
N GLY A 15 31.73 11.28 -2.56
CA GLY A 15 31.64 9.82 -2.53
C GLY A 15 31.64 9.25 -1.11
N ALA A 16 32.53 9.74 -0.24
CA ALA A 16 32.58 9.32 1.16
C ALA A 16 31.31 9.65 1.94
N ARG A 17 30.70 10.83 1.71
CA ARG A 17 29.40 11.20 2.29
C ARG A 17 28.29 10.25 1.83
N GLN A 18 28.22 9.99 0.52
CA GLN A 18 27.20 9.09 -0.06
C GLN A 18 27.35 7.65 0.47
N ALA A 19 28.56 7.10 0.50
CA ALA A 19 28.81 5.76 1.03
C ALA A 19 28.38 5.65 2.51
N ARG A 20 28.73 6.64 3.34
CA ARG A 20 28.31 6.69 4.75
C ARG A 20 26.80 6.72 4.92
N ASP A 21 26.09 7.47 4.09
CA ASP A 21 24.63 7.57 4.18
C ASP A 21 23.94 6.28 3.68
N LEU A 22 24.49 5.60 2.68
CA LEU A 22 24.05 4.26 2.27
C LEU A 22 24.25 3.20 3.38
N VAL A 23 25.41 3.19 4.04
CA VAL A 23 25.68 2.32 5.20
C VAL A 23 24.72 2.60 6.35
N ARG A 24 24.42 3.87 6.63
CA ARG A 24 23.40 4.26 7.64
C ARG A 24 22.00 3.79 7.26
N VAL A 25 21.61 3.87 5.99
CA VAL A 25 20.33 3.36 5.51
C VAL A 25 20.24 1.83 5.66
N ALA A 26 21.33 1.11 5.38
CA ALA A 26 21.38 -0.34 5.50
C ALA A 26 21.31 -0.83 6.96
N PHE A 27 22.11 -0.25 7.85
CA PHE A 27 22.32 -0.86 9.17
C PHE A 27 21.70 -0.09 10.34
N ALA A 28 21.43 1.21 10.24
CA ALA A 28 21.00 1.97 11.44
C ALA A 28 19.63 1.51 12.01
N PRO A 29 18.57 1.24 11.22
CA PRO A 29 17.32 0.70 11.76
C PRO A 29 17.52 -0.69 12.39
N ALA A 30 18.29 -1.56 11.72
CA ALA A 30 18.52 -2.93 12.15
C ALA A 30 19.35 -3.02 13.44
N VAL A 31 20.46 -2.28 13.52
CA VAL A 31 21.33 -2.24 14.69
C VAL A 31 20.61 -1.63 15.90
N VAL A 32 19.85 -0.54 15.71
CA VAL A 32 19.07 0.05 16.82
C VAL A 32 18.02 -0.94 17.33
N ALA A 33 17.30 -1.63 16.45
CA ALA A 33 16.34 -2.65 16.86
C ALA A 33 17.01 -3.82 17.59
N LEU A 34 18.15 -4.32 17.09
CA LEU A 34 18.90 -5.40 17.74
C LEU A 34 19.47 -5.00 19.11
N VAL A 35 19.93 -3.76 19.29
CA VAL A 35 20.36 -3.25 20.60
C VAL A 35 19.19 -3.19 21.58
N ILE A 36 18.01 -2.74 21.14
CA ILE A 36 16.80 -2.72 21.98
C ILE A 36 16.36 -4.15 22.33
N ILE A 37 16.30 -5.05 21.34
CA ILE A 37 15.96 -6.46 21.54
C ILE A 37 16.95 -7.12 22.51
N ALA A 38 18.25 -6.91 22.35
CA ALA A 38 19.27 -7.46 23.25
C ALA A 38 19.11 -6.93 24.68
N ALA A 39 18.92 -5.62 24.85
CA ALA A 39 18.71 -5.02 26.16
C ALA A 39 17.46 -5.57 26.86
N VAL A 40 16.32 -5.68 26.15
CA VAL A 40 15.09 -6.27 26.67
C VAL A 40 15.28 -7.75 26.99
N THR A 41 15.84 -8.54 26.08
CA THR A 41 16.05 -9.99 26.28
C THR A 41 16.88 -10.28 27.51
N LEU A 42 18.01 -9.57 27.68
CA LEU A 42 18.90 -9.76 28.83
C LEU A 42 18.26 -9.28 30.13
N LEU A 43 17.46 -8.20 30.09
CA LEU A 43 16.71 -7.72 31.24
C LEU A 43 15.62 -8.73 31.66
N GLU A 44 14.86 -9.28 30.72
CA GLU A 44 13.84 -10.31 30.99
C GLU A 44 14.47 -11.57 31.58
N LEU A 45 15.56 -12.08 30.99
CA LEU A 45 16.29 -13.25 31.53
C LEU A 45 16.83 -12.98 32.94
N LEU A 46 17.32 -11.77 33.22
CA LEU A 46 17.78 -11.36 34.55
C LEU A 46 16.63 -11.30 35.56
N ILE A 47 15.50 -10.68 35.21
CA ILE A 47 14.31 -10.58 36.07
C ILE A 47 13.72 -11.97 36.34
N ALA A 48 13.70 -12.84 35.33
CA ALA A 48 13.25 -14.23 35.43
C ALA A 48 14.27 -15.17 36.10
N ASN A 49 15.42 -14.66 36.57
CA ASN A 49 16.52 -15.43 37.15
C ASN A 49 16.87 -16.68 36.30
N SER A 50 16.92 -16.49 34.98
CA SER A 50 17.06 -17.55 33.98
C SER A 50 18.49 -17.61 33.41
N ASP A 51 18.89 -18.77 32.92
CA ASP A 51 20.22 -18.98 32.34
C ASP A 51 20.41 -18.20 31.02
N MET A 52 21.61 -17.63 30.85
CA MET A 52 21.96 -16.84 29.66
C MET A 52 22.21 -17.68 28.40
N THR A 53 22.24 -19.01 28.51
CA THR A 53 22.56 -19.96 27.43
C THR A 53 21.71 -19.76 26.17
N GLY A 54 20.42 -19.41 26.34
CA GLY A 54 19.51 -19.17 25.22
C GLY A 54 19.48 -17.74 24.68
N ALA A 55 20.22 -16.79 25.27
CA ALA A 55 20.03 -15.36 25.02
C ALA A 55 20.23 -14.98 23.54
N LEU A 56 21.27 -15.49 22.88
CA LEU A 56 21.53 -15.18 21.46
C LEU A 56 20.45 -15.76 20.53
N GLY A 57 19.98 -16.98 20.79
CA GLY A 57 18.86 -17.59 20.07
C GLY A 57 17.55 -16.83 20.25
N ALA A 58 17.28 -16.34 21.46
CA ALA A 58 16.12 -15.49 21.76
C ALA A 58 16.19 -14.12 21.05
N ILE A 59 17.35 -13.45 21.08
CA ILE A 59 17.58 -12.17 20.38
C ILE A 59 17.38 -12.33 18.87
N ALA A 60 17.95 -13.38 18.29
CA ALA A 60 17.79 -13.69 16.86
C ALA A 60 16.33 -14.05 16.51
N SER A 61 15.63 -14.80 17.37
CA SER A 61 14.21 -15.13 17.19
C SER A 61 13.32 -13.89 17.27
N MET A 62 13.61 -12.96 18.19
CA MET A 62 12.91 -11.67 18.28
C MET A 62 13.18 -10.77 17.07
N TRP A 63 14.41 -10.77 16.53
CA TRP A 63 14.70 -10.09 15.25
C TRP A 63 13.81 -10.61 14.12
N LEU A 64 13.62 -11.92 14.01
CA LEU A 64 12.71 -12.50 13.02
C LEU A 64 11.23 -12.21 13.36
N GLY A 65 10.86 -12.23 14.65
CA GLY A 65 9.51 -11.94 15.12
C GLY A 65 9.02 -10.53 14.78
N ILE A 66 9.86 -9.49 14.94
CA ILE A 66 9.51 -8.11 14.53
C ILE A 66 9.37 -7.92 13.01
N HIS A 67 9.64 -8.98 12.23
CA HIS A 67 9.44 -9.04 10.78
C HIS A 67 8.33 -10.04 10.38
N GLN A 68 7.40 -10.40 11.27
CA GLN A 68 6.31 -11.36 11.01
C GLN A 68 6.77 -12.77 10.58
N VAL A 69 7.92 -13.20 11.08
CA VAL A 69 8.37 -14.59 10.98
C VAL A 69 7.92 -15.32 12.25
N PRO A 70 7.01 -16.31 12.18
CA PRO A 70 6.62 -17.06 13.36
C PRO A 70 7.79 -17.78 14.01
N VAL A 71 7.65 -17.95 15.32
CA VAL A 71 8.54 -18.78 16.14
C VAL A 71 7.74 -19.98 16.61
N SER A 72 8.29 -21.18 16.45
CA SER A 72 7.68 -22.42 16.94
C SER A 72 8.47 -22.95 18.14
N ILE A 73 7.77 -23.14 19.26
CA ILE A 73 8.34 -23.63 20.52
C ILE A 73 7.54 -24.87 20.94
N GLY A 74 8.23 -25.99 21.19
CA GLY A 74 7.57 -27.22 21.64
C GLY A 74 6.46 -27.71 20.70
N GLY A 75 6.62 -27.51 19.39
CA GLY A 75 5.64 -27.86 18.36
C GLY A 75 4.45 -26.90 18.21
N ARG A 76 4.40 -25.78 18.94
CA ARG A 76 3.34 -24.76 18.83
C ARG A 76 3.83 -23.51 18.10
N GLU A 77 3.15 -23.12 17.02
CA GLU A 77 3.47 -21.91 16.24
C GLU A 77 2.89 -20.65 16.92
N LEU A 78 3.76 -19.68 17.20
CA LEU A 78 3.41 -18.31 17.54
C LEU A 78 3.64 -17.45 16.28
N GLY A 79 2.58 -17.26 15.50
CA GLY A 79 2.56 -16.48 14.26
C GLY A 79 1.72 -15.21 14.29
N VAL A 80 0.86 -15.04 15.30
CA VAL A 80 0.23 -13.73 15.60
C VAL A 80 1.28 -12.83 16.24
N MET A 81 2.06 -12.15 15.41
CA MET A 81 3.10 -11.25 15.91
C MET A 81 2.55 -9.83 16.18
N PRO A 82 3.06 -9.11 17.19
CA PRO A 82 2.61 -7.75 17.47
C PRO A 82 2.94 -6.83 16.30
N LEU A 83 1.96 -6.05 15.83
CA LEU A 83 2.14 -5.14 14.70
C LEU A 83 2.98 -3.91 15.04
N LEU A 84 3.04 -3.47 16.31
CA LEU A 84 3.72 -2.21 16.66
C LEU A 84 5.22 -2.21 16.32
N PRO A 85 6.03 -3.24 16.67
CA PRO A 85 7.44 -3.32 16.25
C PRO A 85 7.63 -3.30 14.72
N VAL A 86 6.76 -3.98 13.99
CA VAL A 86 6.79 -4.04 12.51
C VAL A 86 6.55 -2.65 11.92
N LEU A 87 5.53 -1.95 12.41
CA LEU A 87 5.19 -0.60 11.97
C LEU A 87 6.30 0.40 12.33
N LEU A 88 6.96 0.24 13.47
CA LEU A 88 8.15 1.01 13.85
C LEU A 88 9.34 0.71 12.92
N MET A 89 9.55 -0.54 12.49
CA MET A 89 10.60 -0.90 11.54
C MET A 89 10.34 -0.35 10.12
N VAL A 90 9.09 -0.42 9.65
CA VAL A 90 8.63 0.22 8.40
C VAL A 90 8.88 1.73 8.47
N TRP A 91 8.49 2.39 9.58
CA TRP A 91 8.70 3.82 9.80
C TRP A 91 10.19 4.19 9.86
N ALA A 92 11.01 3.43 10.57
CA ALA A 92 12.45 3.67 10.69
C ALA A 92 13.15 3.56 9.33
N THR A 93 12.80 2.54 8.55
CA THR A 93 13.29 2.34 7.18
C THR A 93 12.83 3.46 6.24
N ALA A 94 11.55 3.84 6.30
CA ALA A 94 11.02 4.96 5.53
C ALA A 94 11.71 6.29 5.89
N ARG A 95 12.00 6.52 7.18
CA ARG A 95 12.70 7.71 7.65
C ARG A 95 14.17 7.72 7.24
N ALA A 96 14.83 6.56 7.21
CA ALA A 96 16.21 6.43 6.73
C ALA A 96 16.30 6.71 5.22
N THR A 97 15.50 6.03 4.39
CA THR A 97 15.52 6.22 2.92
C THR A 97 15.05 7.62 2.51
N ALA A 98 14.07 8.22 3.20
CA ALA A 98 13.65 9.60 3.00
C ALA A 98 14.70 10.63 3.45
N ARG A 99 15.66 10.28 4.31
CA ARG A 99 16.79 11.16 4.67
C ARG A 99 17.93 11.07 3.66
N ALA A 100 18.19 9.88 3.10
CA ALA A 100 19.20 9.69 2.06
C ALA A 100 18.74 10.09 0.64
N THR A 101 17.44 10.39 0.46
CA THR A 101 16.86 10.77 -0.85
C THR A 101 16.48 12.25 -0.89
N SER A 102 16.97 12.96 -1.90
CA SER A 102 16.56 14.33 -2.26
C SER A 102 15.49 14.30 -3.36
N PRO A 103 14.56 15.28 -3.45
CA PRO A 103 13.67 15.43 -4.61
C PRO A 103 14.41 15.52 -5.97
N TYR A 104 15.69 15.92 -5.94
CA TYR A 104 16.56 16.03 -7.10
C TYR A 104 17.52 14.83 -7.29
N SER A 105 17.50 13.83 -6.41
CA SER A 105 18.33 12.63 -6.54
C SER A 105 18.16 11.97 -7.91
N SER A 106 19.27 11.51 -8.50
CA SER A 106 19.24 10.71 -9.73
C SER A 106 18.66 9.32 -9.46
N TRP A 107 18.15 8.67 -10.50
CA TRP A 107 17.56 7.33 -10.39
C TRP A 107 18.56 6.29 -9.87
N LEU A 108 19.84 6.42 -10.23
CA LEU A 108 20.92 5.58 -9.71
C LEU A 108 21.10 5.73 -8.19
N VAL A 109 21.04 6.96 -7.65
CA VAL A 109 21.10 7.19 -6.19
C VAL A 109 19.88 6.56 -5.50
N VAL A 110 18.68 6.72 -6.07
CA VAL A 110 17.46 6.11 -5.52
C VAL A 110 17.56 4.57 -5.49
N ARG A 111 18.08 3.96 -6.57
CA ARG A 111 18.33 2.51 -6.61
C ARG A 111 19.29 2.04 -5.52
N TRP A 112 20.40 2.77 -5.30
CA TRP A 112 21.34 2.42 -4.23
C TRP A 112 20.73 2.58 -2.84
N VAL A 113 19.94 3.63 -2.59
CA VAL A 113 19.24 3.81 -1.31
C VAL A 113 18.27 2.65 -1.04
N ILE A 114 17.52 2.21 -2.05
CA ILE A 114 16.64 1.03 -1.94
C ILE A 114 17.48 -0.22 -1.70
N ALA A 115 18.48 -0.51 -2.54
CA ALA A 115 19.33 -1.70 -2.42
C ALA A 115 20.01 -1.79 -1.04
N SER A 116 20.54 -0.68 -0.52
CA SER A 116 21.11 -0.62 0.84
C SER A 116 20.07 -0.90 1.92
N SER A 117 18.87 -0.30 1.82
CA SER A 117 17.79 -0.52 2.80
C SER A 117 17.27 -1.96 2.86
N LEU A 118 17.49 -2.75 1.82
CA LEU A 118 17.17 -4.18 1.78
C LEU A 118 18.37 -5.04 2.18
N GLY A 119 19.57 -4.74 1.67
CA GLY A 119 20.76 -5.57 1.85
C GLY A 119 21.24 -5.70 3.30
N GLY A 120 21.22 -4.60 4.06
CA GLY A 120 21.63 -4.61 5.48
C GLY A 120 20.76 -5.53 6.34
N PRO A 121 19.42 -5.37 6.35
CA PRO A 121 18.53 -6.22 7.11
C PRO A 121 18.51 -7.68 6.64
N LEU A 122 18.65 -7.94 5.34
CA LEU A 122 18.77 -9.32 4.83
C LEU A 122 20.08 -9.99 5.32
N LEU A 123 21.19 -9.27 5.40
CA LEU A 123 22.42 -9.78 6.03
C LEU A 123 22.20 -10.10 7.52
N MET A 124 21.56 -9.20 8.28
CA MET A 124 21.24 -9.47 9.69
C MET A 124 20.31 -10.67 9.86
N THR A 125 19.40 -10.90 8.91
CA THR A 125 18.52 -12.09 8.87
C THR A 125 19.27 -13.38 8.57
N ALA A 126 20.27 -13.35 7.68
CA ALA A 126 21.15 -14.51 7.46
C ALA A 126 21.93 -14.87 8.74
N ILE A 127 22.46 -13.86 9.44
CA ILE A 127 23.15 -14.03 10.74
C ILE A 127 22.17 -14.56 11.79
N ALA A 128 20.97 -14.00 11.90
CA ALA A 128 19.96 -14.45 12.86
C ALA A 128 19.53 -15.90 12.61
N LEU A 129 19.32 -16.30 11.36
CA LEU A 129 19.01 -17.70 11.01
C LEU A 129 20.16 -18.65 11.38
N ALA A 130 21.41 -18.26 11.15
CA ALA A 130 22.57 -19.06 11.56
C ALA A 130 22.66 -19.22 13.09
N VAL A 131 22.44 -18.13 13.84
CA VAL A 131 22.41 -18.13 15.31
C VAL A 131 21.26 -18.98 15.87
N ILE A 132 20.07 -18.94 15.27
CA ILE A 132 18.95 -19.80 15.69
C ILE A 132 19.23 -21.26 15.36
N HIS A 133 19.83 -21.55 14.21
CA HIS A 133 20.18 -22.91 13.83
C HIS A 133 21.20 -23.53 14.81
N ASP A 134 22.25 -22.79 15.14
CA ASP A 134 23.23 -23.17 16.17
C ASP A 134 22.54 -23.36 17.54
N ALA A 135 21.76 -22.38 18.00
CA ALA A 135 21.03 -22.46 19.27
C ALA A 135 20.03 -23.64 19.33
N SER A 136 19.38 -24.01 18.22
CA SER A 136 18.44 -25.14 18.16
C SER A 136 19.09 -26.51 18.36
N SER A 137 20.42 -26.61 18.20
CA SER A 137 21.17 -27.84 18.54
C SER A 137 21.26 -28.08 20.06
N VAL A 138 21.17 -27.01 20.85
CA VAL A 138 21.21 -27.04 22.33
C VAL A 138 19.80 -26.93 22.92
N LEU A 139 18.95 -26.09 22.34
CA LEU A 139 17.56 -25.84 22.76
C LEU A 139 16.59 -26.62 21.86
N THR A 140 16.38 -27.89 22.15
CA THR A 140 15.58 -28.82 21.33
C THR A 140 14.11 -28.42 21.16
N GLU A 141 13.56 -27.56 22.02
CA GLU A 141 12.21 -27.01 21.86
C GLU A 141 12.13 -25.89 20.82
N LEU A 142 13.24 -25.21 20.51
CA LEU A 142 13.30 -24.08 19.57
C LEU A 142 13.50 -24.58 18.13
N GLN A 143 12.52 -24.39 17.27
CA GLN A 143 12.60 -24.84 15.88
C GLN A 143 13.17 -23.74 14.97
N THR A 144 14.13 -24.08 14.09
CA THR A 144 14.67 -23.13 13.11
C THR A 144 13.58 -22.73 12.10
N PRO A 145 13.24 -21.42 11.94
CA PRO A 145 12.26 -21.00 10.95
C PRO A 145 12.72 -21.25 9.51
N SER A 146 11.77 -21.46 8.59
CA SER A 146 12.09 -21.62 7.17
C SER A 146 12.76 -20.36 6.61
N ALA A 147 13.97 -20.52 6.07
CA ALA A 147 14.79 -19.42 5.58
C ALA A 147 14.08 -18.55 4.53
N LEU A 148 13.36 -19.17 3.59
CA LEU A 148 12.58 -18.46 2.57
C LEU A 148 11.54 -17.52 3.20
N ARG A 149 10.75 -17.99 4.18
CA ARG A 149 9.76 -17.16 4.89
C ARG A 149 10.45 -16.01 5.63
N ALA A 150 11.58 -16.28 6.28
CA ALA A 150 12.35 -15.25 7.00
C ALA A 150 12.87 -14.14 6.07
N PHE A 151 13.56 -14.50 4.99
CA PHE A 151 14.04 -13.53 4.01
C PHE A 151 12.90 -12.79 3.32
N THR A 152 11.81 -13.47 2.94
CA THR A 152 10.65 -12.83 2.30
C THR A 152 9.97 -11.81 3.22
N SER A 153 9.71 -12.14 4.49
CA SER A 153 9.01 -11.21 5.38
C SER A 153 9.85 -9.97 5.72
N VAL A 154 11.17 -10.15 5.94
CA VAL A 154 12.13 -9.04 6.13
C VAL A 154 12.21 -8.18 4.86
N LEU A 155 12.30 -8.80 3.68
CA LEU A 155 12.28 -8.12 2.39
C LEU A 155 11.01 -7.26 2.23
N VAL A 156 9.83 -7.81 2.56
CA VAL A 156 8.55 -7.08 2.46
C VAL A 156 8.50 -5.88 3.41
N VAL A 157 8.85 -6.05 4.69
CA VAL A 157 8.86 -4.97 5.69
C VAL A 157 9.77 -3.82 5.24
N HIS A 158 11.00 -4.13 4.82
CA HIS A 158 11.94 -3.09 4.38
C HIS A 158 11.60 -2.53 3.00
N ALA A 159 11.04 -3.30 2.08
CA ALA A 159 10.57 -2.80 0.79
C ALA A 159 9.39 -1.83 0.94
N VAL A 160 8.42 -2.12 1.82
CA VAL A 160 7.32 -1.20 2.15
C VAL A 160 7.87 0.08 2.77
N GLY A 161 8.78 -0.02 3.75
CA GLY A 161 9.45 1.15 4.34
C GLY A 161 10.21 1.97 3.29
N ALA A 162 11.02 1.33 2.46
CA ALA A 162 11.79 1.98 1.39
C ALA A 162 10.88 2.66 0.37
N ALA A 163 9.80 2.02 -0.06
CA ALA A 163 8.82 2.58 -0.97
C ALA A 163 8.16 3.84 -0.39
N ILE A 164 7.67 3.79 0.86
CA ILE A 164 7.07 4.95 1.55
C ILE A 164 8.09 6.10 1.65
N GLY A 165 9.31 5.80 2.10
CA GLY A 165 10.35 6.80 2.33
C GLY A 165 10.81 7.49 1.04
N VAL A 166 11.13 6.72 0.00
CA VAL A 166 11.49 7.24 -1.33
C VAL A 166 10.32 8.02 -1.93
N TRP A 167 9.10 7.47 -1.90
CA TRP A 167 7.90 8.13 -2.44
C TRP A 167 7.63 9.49 -1.80
N SER A 168 7.84 9.62 -0.49
CA SER A 168 7.68 10.90 0.23
C SER A 168 8.56 12.04 -0.33
N ARG A 169 9.68 11.70 -0.98
CA ARG A 169 10.65 12.66 -1.54
C ARG A 169 10.50 12.84 -3.04
N VAL A 170 10.47 11.75 -3.81
CA VAL A 170 10.48 11.81 -5.28
C VAL A 170 9.10 11.59 -5.92
N GLY A 171 8.12 11.05 -5.19
CA GLY A 171 6.81 10.64 -5.76
C GLY A 171 6.04 11.78 -6.43
N ARG A 172 6.08 13.00 -5.88
CA ARG A 172 5.47 14.20 -6.52
C ARG A 172 6.13 14.55 -7.85
N ARG A 173 7.46 14.45 -7.94
CA ARG A 173 8.22 14.70 -9.18
C ARG A 173 7.98 13.58 -10.18
N ALA A 174 8.00 12.33 -9.74
CA ALA A 174 7.73 11.16 -10.56
C ALA A 174 6.32 11.21 -11.18
N LEU A 175 5.30 11.59 -10.41
CA LEU A 175 3.95 11.83 -10.94
C LEU A 175 3.90 12.99 -11.94
N ALA A 176 4.64 14.08 -11.71
CA ALA A 176 4.63 15.25 -12.60
C ALA A 176 5.28 15.00 -13.98
N ILE A 177 6.17 14.01 -14.09
CA ILE A 177 6.80 13.58 -15.35
C ILE A 177 6.18 12.30 -15.94
N SER A 178 5.16 11.75 -15.28
CA SER A 178 4.48 10.52 -15.69
C SER A 178 3.27 10.83 -16.58
N PRO A 179 2.88 9.94 -17.51
CA PRO A 179 1.59 10.05 -18.22
C PRO A 179 0.37 9.85 -17.31
N LEU A 180 0.55 9.53 -16.03
CA LEU A 180 -0.54 9.30 -15.08
C LEU A 180 -1.35 10.58 -14.76
N PRO A 181 -2.65 10.46 -14.45
CA PRO A 181 -3.49 11.62 -14.15
C PRO A 181 -2.99 12.42 -12.94
N ASN A 182 -2.96 13.74 -13.06
CA ASN A 182 -2.44 14.65 -12.03
C ASN A 182 -3.19 14.61 -10.68
N TRP A 183 -4.36 13.97 -10.61
CA TRP A 183 -5.13 13.76 -9.39
C TRP A 183 -4.73 12.51 -8.60
N LEU A 184 -3.91 11.61 -9.16
CA LEU A 184 -3.55 10.34 -8.55
C LEU A 184 -2.82 10.50 -7.20
N GLY A 185 -1.96 11.51 -7.08
CA GLY A 185 -1.31 11.86 -5.81
C GLY A 185 -2.29 12.34 -4.73
N ASP A 186 -3.44 12.89 -5.12
CA ASP A 186 -4.51 13.24 -4.17
C ASP A 186 -5.38 12.03 -3.77
N SER A 187 -5.49 11.00 -4.62
CA SER A 187 -6.11 9.72 -4.22
C SER A 187 -5.34 9.03 -3.11
N LEU A 188 -4.00 9.05 -3.15
CA LEU A 188 -3.18 8.52 -2.04
C LEU A 188 -3.42 9.28 -0.74
N ARG A 189 -3.50 10.63 -0.81
CA ARG A 189 -3.85 11.45 0.37
C ARG A 189 -5.24 11.15 0.91
N ALA A 190 -6.22 10.91 0.03
CA ALA A 190 -7.58 10.53 0.42
C ALA A 190 -7.61 9.13 1.07
N ALA A 191 -6.89 8.16 0.51
CA ALA A 191 -6.72 6.83 1.12
C ALA A 191 -6.08 6.92 2.51
N THR A 192 -4.98 7.67 2.66
CA THR A 192 -4.33 7.90 3.96
C THR A 192 -5.26 8.58 4.96
N ALA A 193 -6.04 9.59 4.54
CA ALA A 193 -7.01 10.24 5.42
C ALA A 193 -8.12 9.28 5.89
N GLY A 194 -8.66 8.46 4.99
CA GLY A 194 -9.66 7.44 5.33
C GLY A 194 -9.12 6.37 6.28
N VAL A 195 -7.94 5.81 5.99
CA VAL A 195 -7.31 4.79 6.84
C VAL A 195 -6.98 5.34 8.23
N LEU A 196 -6.42 6.55 8.33
CA LEU A 196 -6.15 7.19 9.62
C LEU A 196 -7.44 7.52 10.39
N ALA A 197 -8.52 7.92 9.70
CA ALA A 197 -9.82 8.13 10.34
C ALA A 197 -10.41 6.81 10.86
N LEU A 198 -10.39 5.74 10.05
CA LEU A 198 -10.90 4.42 10.43
C LEU A 198 -10.14 3.83 11.62
N VAL A 199 -8.81 3.78 11.54
CA VAL A 199 -7.93 3.26 12.60
C VAL A 199 -7.98 4.14 13.84
N GLY A 200 -8.01 5.47 13.68
CA GLY A 200 -8.08 6.42 14.79
C GLY A 200 -9.39 6.33 15.57
N LEU A 201 -10.53 6.32 14.88
CA LEU A 201 -11.85 6.16 15.52
C LEU A 201 -12.02 4.77 16.14
N SER A 202 -11.54 3.72 15.48
CA SER A 202 -11.54 2.37 16.06
C SER A 202 -10.66 2.29 17.31
N GLY A 203 -9.50 2.96 17.31
CA GLY A 203 -8.64 3.08 18.49
C GLY A 203 -9.27 3.87 19.64
N MET A 204 -10.02 4.94 19.34
CA MET A 204 -10.81 5.66 20.34
C MET A 204 -11.88 4.76 20.96
N VAL A 205 -12.55 3.92 20.17
CA VAL A 205 -13.54 2.97 20.70
C VAL A 205 -12.87 1.81 21.46
N THR A 206 -11.72 1.30 21.02
CA THR A 206 -10.93 0.33 21.81
C THR A 206 -10.56 0.91 23.17
N ALA A 207 -10.04 2.13 23.23
CA ALA A 207 -9.69 2.81 24.48
C ALA A 207 -10.92 3.09 25.37
N GLY A 208 -12.03 3.55 24.79
CA GLY A 208 -13.29 3.72 25.51
C GLY A 208 -13.83 2.40 26.06
N SER A 209 -13.70 1.31 25.30
CA SER A 209 -14.08 -0.04 25.74
C SER A 209 -13.23 -0.52 26.92
N LEU A 210 -11.91 -0.26 26.95
CA LEU A 210 -11.08 -0.56 28.13
C LEU A 210 -11.51 0.21 29.38
N VAL A 211 -11.93 1.46 29.24
CA VAL A 211 -12.42 2.28 30.36
C VAL A 211 -13.76 1.75 30.89
N VAL A 212 -14.67 1.33 30.00
CA VAL A 212 -15.96 0.73 30.36
C VAL A 212 -15.77 -0.65 31.01
N HIS A 213 -14.87 -1.48 30.48
CA HIS A 213 -14.57 -2.83 30.94
C HIS A 213 -13.35 -2.88 31.88
N TRP A 214 -13.13 -1.82 32.66
CA TRP A 214 -11.98 -1.69 33.56
C TRP A 214 -11.86 -2.88 34.54
N ALA A 215 -12.99 -3.34 35.09
CA ALA A 215 -13.01 -4.50 35.98
C ALA A 215 -12.47 -5.76 35.29
N THR A 216 -12.98 -6.09 34.08
CA THR A 216 -12.48 -7.21 33.28
C THR A 216 -11.00 -7.06 32.93
N MET A 217 -10.55 -5.84 32.59
CA MET A 217 -9.13 -5.57 32.36
C MET A 217 -8.28 -5.85 33.61
N GLN A 218 -8.77 -5.48 34.80
CA GLN A 218 -8.11 -5.77 36.08
C GLN A 218 -8.08 -7.28 36.38
N ASP A 219 -9.17 -7.99 36.12
CA ASP A 219 -9.23 -9.46 36.27
C ASP A 219 -8.21 -10.17 35.36
N LEU A 220 -8.02 -9.67 34.13
CA LEU A 220 -7.02 -10.20 33.18
C LEU A 220 -5.57 -9.97 33.64
N TYR A 221 -5.28 -8.99 34.50
CA TYR A 221 -3.97 -8.88 35.15
C TYR A 221 -3.77 -9.92 36.27
N GLY A 222 -4.85 -10.52 36.78
CA GLY A 222 -4.83 -11.54 37.85
C GLY A 222 -4.15 -12.86 37.49
N ILE A 223 -3.77 -13.08 36.22
CA ILE A 223 -2.86 -14.16 35.79
C ILE A 223 -1.48 -14.09 36.49
N THR A 224 -1.08 -12.93 37.02
CA THR A 224 0.19 -12.77 37.72
C THR A 224 0.11 -11.86 38.94
N GLU A 225 0.64 -12.36 40.06
CA GLU A 225 0.79 -11.63 41.32
C GLU A 225 2.00 -10.69 41.32
N SER A 226 2.86 -10.77 40.29
CA SER A 226 4.09 -9.96 40.19
C SER A 226 3.83 -8.61 39.51
N ILE A 227 4.31 -7.52 40.12
CA ILE A 227 4.31 -6.18 39.52
C ILE A 227 5.05 -6.18 38.18
N TRP A 228 6.16 -6.93 38.06
CA TRP A 228 6.88 -7.08 36.79
C TRP A 228 6.07 -7.87 35.76
N GLY A 229 5.31 -8.89 36.19
CA GLY A 229 4.38 -9.59 35.31
C GLY A 229 3.29 -8.66 34.77
N GLN A 230 2.69 -7.83 35.62
CA GLN A 230 1.67 -6.84 35.23
C GLN A 230 2.25 -5.76 34.31
N PHE A 231 3.48 -5.29 34.56
CA PHE A 231 4.20 -4.40 33.67
C PHE A 231 4.41 -5.04 32.28
N ASN A 232 4.88 -6.30 32.23
CA ASN A 232 5.10 -7.01 30.97
C ASN A 232 3.80 -7.26 30.20
N LEU A 233 2.68 -7.59 30.87
CA LEU A 233 1.36 -7.67 30.26
C LEU A 233 0.88 -6.33 29.71
N THR A 234 1.24 -5.22 30.37
CA THR A 234 0.95 -3.85 29.90
C THR A 234 1.76 -3.53 28.64
N VAL A 235 3.07 -3.79 28.64
CA VAL A 235 3.93 -3.62 27.46
C VAL A 235 3.45 -4.47 26.30
N LEU A 236 3.15 -5.75 26.54
CA LEU A 236 2.63 -6.68 25.53
C LEU A 236 1.27 -6.19 24.97
N SER A 237 0.39 -5.69 25.83
CA SER A 237 -0.88 -5.06 25.44
C SER A 237 -0.68 -3.85 24.53
N VAL A 238 0.33 -3.00 24.80
CA VAL A 238 0.70 -1.87 23.93
C VAL A 238 1.28 -2.35 22.59
N LEU A 239 2.11 -3.39 22.58
CA LEU A 239 2.68 -3.96 21.35
C LEU A 239 1.61 -4.56 20.42
N TYR A 240 0.58 -5.20 20.99
CA TYR A 240 -0.57 -5.77 20.26
C TYR A 240 -1.71 -4.78 20.01
N ALA A 241 -1.68 -3.57 20.57
CA ALA A 241 -2.74 -2.58 20.38
C ALA A 241 -3.08 -2.33 18.90
N PRO A 242 -2.14 -2.24 17.94
CA PRO A 242 -2.50 -2.10 16.53
C PRO A 242 -3.19 -3.34 15.94
N ASN A 243 -2.91 -4.57 16.42
CA ASN A 243 -3.65 -5.78 15.99
C ASN A 243 -5.11 -5.67 16.42
N VAL A 244 -5.37 -5.30 17.68
CA VAL A 244 -6.73 -5.17 18.22
C VAL A 244 -7.49 -4.01 17.54
N ILE A 245 -6.83 -2.89 17.26
CA ILE A 245 -7.43 -1.76 16.54
C ILE A 245 -7.75 -2.13 15.08
N VAL A 246 -6.93 -2.95 14.42
CA VAL A 246 -7.23 -3.48 13.06
C VAL A 246 -8.42 -4.45 13.11
N GLY A 247 -8.52 -5.29 14.14
CA GLY A 247 -9.71 -6.12 14.39
C GLY A 247 -10.97 -5.29 14.60
N ALA A 248 -10.91 -4.26 15.46
CA ALA A 248 -12.00 -3.32 15.68
C ALA A 248 -12.37 -2.54 14.41
N SER A 249 -11.38 -2.19 13.57
CA SER A 249 -11.61 -1.56 12.27
C SER A 249 -12.34 -2.50 11.29
N ALA A 250 -12.05 -3.80 11.33
CA ALA A 250 -12.75 -4.80 10.52
C ALA A 250 -14.21 -4.94 10.97
N VAL A 251 -14.45 -5.04 12.27
CA VAL A 251 -15.80 -5.00 12.86
C VAL A 251 -16.55 -3.74 12.40
N ALA A 252 -15.94 -2.55 12.55
CA ALA A 252 -16.53 -1.25 12.22
C ALA A 252 -16.95 -1.07 10.75
N VAL A 253 -16.31 -1.77 9.80
CA VAL A 253 -16.73 -1.75 8.39
C VAL A 253 -17.77 -2.82 8.03
N GLY A 254 -18.18 -3.67 8.98
CA GLY A 254 -19.10 -4.79 8.77
C GLY A 254 -18.43 -6.13 8.43
N SER A 255 -17.11 -6.23 8.58
CA SER A 255 -16.38 -7.51 8.52
C SER A 255 -16.40 -8.22 9.87
N SER A 256 -15.55 -9.24 10.04
CA SER A 256 -15.33 -9.95 11.30
C SER A 256 -13.85 -10.04 11.66
N ALA A 257 -13.59 -10.08 12.96
CA ALA A 257 -12.34 -10.49 13.57
C ALA A 257 -12.55 -11.80 14.34
N HIS A 258 -11.56 -12.68 14.39
CA HIS A 258 -11.66 -13.96 15.10
C HIS A 258 -10.40 -14.28 15.89
N ILE A 259 -10.57 -14.99 17.00
CA ILE A 259 -9.53 -15.54 17.85
C ILE A 259 -9.95 -17.00 18.13
N GLY A 260 -9.39 -17.94 17.38
CA GLY A 260 -9.82 -19.33 17.41
C GLY A 260 -11.27 -19.48 16.98
N PHE A 261 -12.11 -19.95 17.91
CA PHE A 261 -13.56 -20.06 17.70
C PHE A 261 -14.32 -18.78 18.08
N ALA A 262 -13.74 -17.88 18.88
CA ALA A 262 -14.35 -16.60 19.21
C ALA A 262 -14.39 -15.71 17.96
N THR A 263 -15.56 -15.20 17.60
CA THR A 263 -15.78 -14.38 16.40
C THR A 263 -16.54 -13.11 16.75
N PHE A 264 -15.99 -11.97 16.36
CA PHE A 264 -16.52 -10.64 16.63
C PHE A 264 -16.88 -9.97 15.30
N SER A 265 -18.14 -9.57 15.11
CA SER A 265 -18.61 -8.76 13.99
C SER A 265 -19.59 -7.70 14.49
N SER A 266 -19.94 -6.70 13.68
CA SER A 266 -20.98 -5.73 14.06
C SER A 266 -22.37 -6.37 14.19
N PHE A 267 -22.63 -7.50 13.53
CA PHE A 267 -23.97 -8.09 13.52
C PHE A 267 -24.15 -9.19 14.57
N THR A 268 -23.08 -9.94 14.87
CA THR A 268 -23.08 -11.06 15.81
C THR A 268 -21.72 -11.17 16.51
N VAL A 269 -21.74 -11.60 17.78
CA VAL A 269 -20.55 -12.06 18.50
C VAL A 269 -20.79 -13.50 18.94
N PHE A 270 -19.83 -14.37 18.63
CA PHE A 270 -19.71 -15.72 19.17
C PHE A 270 -18.57 -15.71 20.16
N GLY A 271 -18.87 -15.97 21.44
CA GLY A 271 -17.87 -16.08 22.49
C GLY A 271 -17.02 -17.35 22.35
N GLY A 272 -15.88 -17.36 23.04
CA GLY A 272 -14.96 -18.49 23.12
C GLY A 272 -13.75 -18.10 23.96
N ASP A 273 -12.86 -19.07 24.22
CA ASP A 273 -11.65 -18.82 25.00
C ASP A 273 -10.71 -17.87 24.25
N VAL A 274 -10.36 -16.76 24.88
CA VAL A 274 -9.40 -15.77 24.36
C VAL A 274 -8.18 -15.68 25.29
N PRO A 275 -7.00 -15.30 24.78
CA PRO A 275 -5.82 -15.09 25.61
C PRO A 275 -6.08 -14.09 26.75
N ALA A 276 -5.49 -14.34 27.93
CA ALA A 276 -5.54 -13.43 29.07
C ALA A 276 -4.60 -12.21 28.87
N LEU A 277 -4.88 -11.39 27.86
CA LEU A 277 -4.16 -10.16 27.55
C LEU A 277 -5.06 -8.96 27.89
N PRO A 278 -4.66 -8.03 28.78
CA PRO A 278 -5.48 -6.90 29.21
C PRO A 278 -6.12 -6.08 28.06
N ILE A 279 -5.40 -5.89 26.93
CA ILE A 279 -5.95 -5.22 25.74
C ILE A 279 -7.22 -5.89 25.16
N LEU A 280 -7.41 -7.19 25.38
CA LEU A 280 -8.58 -7.94 24.92
C LEU A 280 -9.82 -7.74 25.80
N ALA A 281 -9.72 -7.08 26.96
CA ALA A 281 -10.89 -6.59 27.69
C ALA A 281 -11.71 -5.57 26.89
N ALA A 282 -11.14 -4.99 25.82
CA ALA A 282 -11.86 -4.14 24.88
C ALA A 282 -12.81 -4.92 23.94
N ALA A 283 -12.70 -6.25 23.86
CA ALA A 283 -13.49 -7.07 22.95
C ALA A 283 -14.98 -7.08 23.34
N PRO A 284 -15.91 -6.94 22.38
CA PRO A 284 -17.33 -6.89 22.69
C PRO A 284 -17.84 -8.26 23.17
N THR A 285 -18.65 -8.25 24.22
CA THR A 285 -19.32 -9.45 24.76
C THR A 285 -20.74 -9.59 24.19
N PRO A 286 -21.27 -10.82 24.03
CA PRO A 286 -22.67 -11.00 23.65
C PRO A 286 -23.62 -10.59 24.80
N PRO A 287 -24.77 -9.93 24.52
CA PRO A 287 -25.21 -9.37 23.24
C PRO A 287 -24.70 -7.95 22.99
N LEU A 288 -24.41 -7.61 21.73
CA LEU A 288 -23.92 -6.29 21.30
C LEU A 288 -24.86 -5.10 21.58
N GLY A 289 -26.15 -5.35 21.85
CA GLY A 289 -27.16 -4.30 22.00
C GLY A 289 -27.19 -3.35 20.78
N PRO A 290 -27.43 -2.04 20.96
CA PRO A 290 -27.44 -1.06 19.85
C PRO A 290 -26.04 -0.59 19.41
N VAL A 291 -24.95 -1.08 20.03
CA VAL A 291 -23.58 -0.58 19.81
C VAL A 291 -23.10 -0.81 18.36
N TRP A 292 -23.67 -1.80 17.66
CA TRP A 292 -23.38 -2.05 16.24
C TRP A 292 -23.59 -0.82 15.35
N VAL A 293 -24.57 0.04 15.65
CA VAL A 293 -24.82 1.26 14.88
C VAL A 293 -23.66 2.24 15.04
N ALA A 294 -23.14 2.40 16.26
CA ALA A 294 -21.98 3.24 16.53
C ALA A 294 -20.71 2.71 15.83
N LEU A 295 -20.55 1.38 15.74
CA LEU A 295 -19.45 0.75 15.01
C LEU A 295 -19.56 1.04 13.50
N LEU A 296 -20.73 0.92 12.87
CA LEU A 296 -20.90 1.25 11.45
C LEU A 296 -20.77 2.76 11.16
N ILE A 297 -21.10 3.64 12.12
CA ILE A 297 -20.85 5.08 12.01
C ILE A 297 -19.36 5.38 11.85
N ILE A 298 -18.45 4.58 12.43
CA ILE A 298 -17.01 4.73 12.24
C ILE A 298 -16.63 4.44 10.77
N GLY A 299 -17.17 3.37 10.19
CA GLY A 299 -17.06 3.07 8.77
C GLY A 299 -17.52 4.24 7.91
N ALA A 300 -18.73 4.74 8.15
CA ALA A 300 -19.29 5.90 7.45
C ALA A 300 -18.41 7.16 7.59
N ALA A 301 -18.00 7.52 8.81
CA ALA A 301 -17.17 8.71 9.09
C ALA A 301 -15.80 8.65 8.39
N SER A 302 -15.19 7.46 8.31
CA SER A 302 -13.96 7.26 7.54
C SER A 302 -14.18 7.48 6.03
N GLY A 303 -15.33 7.05 5.49
CA GLY A 303 -15.74 7.34 4.12
C GLY A 303 -15.96 8.84 3.86
N VAL A 304 -16.53 9.57 4.83
CA VAL A 304 -16.63 11.05 4.78
C VAL A 304 -15.24 11.69 4.68
N ALA A 305 -14.27 11.23 5.47
CA ALA A 305 -12.90 11.76 5.43
C ALA A 305 -12.24 11.58 4.04
N VAL A 306 -12.42 10.40 3.41
CA VAL A 306 -11.98 10.15 2.02
C VAL A 306 -12.69 11.11 1.05
N GLY A 307 -14.01 11.24 1.16
CA GLY A 307 -14.82 12.07 0.28
C GLY A 307 -14.45 13.56 0.37
N GLN A 308 -14.28 14.09 1.58
CA GLN A 308 -13.80 15.46 1.82
C GLN A 308 -12.41 15.68 1.21
N GLN A 309 -11.48 14.75 1.41
CA GLN A 309 -10.13 14.84 0.85
C GLN A 309 -10.13 14.74 -0.69
N CYS A 310 -11.06 13.98 -1.27
CA CYS A 310 -11.31 13.96 -2.71
C CYS A 310 -11.89 15.29 -3.22
N ALA A 311 -12.84 15.88 -2.51
CA ALA A 311 -13.55 17.09 -2.90
C ALA A 311 -12.70 18.37 -2.93
N ARG A 312 -11.58 18.43 -2.18
CA ARG A 312 -10.66 19.60 -2.12
C ARG A 312 -10.21 20.17 -3.48
N ARG A 313 -10.28 19.37 -4.55
CA ARG A 313 -10.00 19.82 -5.92
C ARG A 313 -11.08 19.27 -6.85
N ALA A 314 -12.01 20.12 -7.25
CA ALA A 314 -13.16 19.73 -8.07
C ALA A 314 -12.72 19.22 -9.46
N LEU A 315 -13.24 18.07 -9.86
CA LEU A 315 -12.93 17.39 -11.12
C LEU A 315 -14.20 17.11 -11.93
N PRO A 316 -14.13 16.88 -13.26
CA PRO A 316 -15.24 16.32 -14.02
C PRO A 316 -15.72 15.00 -13.41
N LEU A 317 -17.02 14.70 -13.48
CA LEU A 317 -17.67 13.56 -12.78
C LEU A 317 -16.85 12.26 -12.83
N PHE A 318 -16.53 11.76 -14.02
CA PHE A 318 -15.76 10.52 -14.19
C PHE A 318 -14.38 10.56 -13.52
N ALA A 319 -13.67 11.69 -13.60
CA ALA A 319 -12.37 11.84 -12.95
C ALA A 319 -12.48 11.99 -11.42
N ALA A 320 -13.56 12.61 -10.91
CA ALA A 320 -13.84 12.67 -9.48
C ALA A 320 -14.15 11.27 -8.92
N MET A 321 -14.96 10.48 -9.62
CA MET A 321 -15.31 9.11 -9.23
C MET A 321 -14.11 8.16 -9.38
N ALA A 322 -13.30 8.28 -10.44
CA ALA A 322 -12.06 7.52 -10.58
C ALA A 322 -11.05 7.85 -9.48
N LYS A 323 -10.87 9.13 -9.13
CA LYS A 323 -10.03 9.57 -8.00
C LYS A 323 -10.48 8.92 -6.69
N LEU A 324 -11.79 8.88 -6.46
CA LEU A 324 -12.39 8.28 -5.27
C LEU A 324 -12.23 6.76 -5.26
N LEU A 325 -12.50 6.07 -6.37
CA LEU A 325 -12.35 4.62 -6.49
C LEU A 325 -10.90 4.19 -6.24
N VAL A 326 -9.93 4.89 -6.81
CA VAL A 326 -8.50 4.63 -6.53
C VAL A 326 -8.16 4.85 -5.07
N ALA A 327 -8.71 5.89 -4.41
CA ALA A 327 -8.53 6.09 -2.97
C ALA A 327 -9.18 4.97 -2.14
N GLY A 328 -10.36 4.50 -2.54
CA GLY A 328 -11.07 3.36 -1.96
C GLY A 328 -10.26 2.07 -2.04
N VAL A 329 -9.80 1.71 -3.23
CA VAL A 329 -8.99 0.50 -3.48
C VAL A 329 -7.66 0.56 -2.73
N VAL A 330 -6.94 1.69 -2.75
CA VAL A 330 -5.67 1.83 -2.01
C VAL A 330 -5.90 1.74 -0.50
N GLY A 331 -6.97 2.35 0.02
CA GLY A 331 -7.34 2.27 1.44
C GLY A 331 -7.74 0.86 1.88
N ALA A 332 -8.57 0.18 1.08
CA ALA A 332 -8.98 -1.20 1.31
C ALA A 332 -7.79 -2.16 1.26
N SER A 333 -6.90 -2.03 0.28
CA SER A 333 -5.66 -2.80 0.20
C SER A 333 -4.73 -2.55 1.40
N ALA A 334 -4.60 -1.30 1.86
CA ALA A 334 -3.78 -0.98 3.04
C ALA A 334 -4.35 -1.60 4.32
N MET A 335 -5.68 -1.51 4.54
CA MET A 335 -6.33 -2.17 5.67
C MET A 335 -6.24 -3.69 5.59
N THR A 336 -6.38 -4.26 4.40
CA THR A 336 -6.26 -5.72 4.18
C THR A 336 -4.84 -6.21 4.42
N LEU A 337 -3.82 -5.42 4.05
CA LEU A 337 -2.41 -5.71 4.36
C LEU A 337 -2.12 -5.66 5.86
N LEU A 338 -2.71 -4.69 6.59
CA LEU A 338 -2.64 -4.63 8.05
C LEU A 338 -3.36 -5.82 8.70
N GLY A 339 -4.53 -6.21 8.19
CA GLY A 339 -5.31 -7.37 8.66
C GLY A 339 -4.63 -8.72 8.36
N TYR A 340 -3.90 -8.82 7.24
CA TYR A 340 -3.03 -9.95 6.95
C TYR A 340 -1.84 -9.99 7.91
N GLY A 341 -1.14 -8.86 8.07
CA GLY A 341 0.02 -8.77 8.94
C GLY A 341 -0.29 -8.98 10.41
N GLY A 342 -1.48 -8.60 10.88
CA GLY A 342 -1.88 -8.71 12.29
C GLY A 342 -2.43 -10.07 12.71
N GLY A 343 -2.51 -11.04 11.82
CA GLY A 343 -3.06 -12.38 12.05
C GLY A 343 -2.05 -13.52 11.86
N GLY A 344 -2.44 -14.73 12.25
CA GLY A 344 -1.62 -15.94 12.19
C GLY A 344 -2.08 -16.99 13.22
N LYS A 345 -1.27 -18.04 13.42
CA LYS A 345 -1.51 -19.05 14.46
C LYS A 345 -1.08 -18.57 15.84
N LEU A 346 -1.86 -18.91 16.87
CA LEU A 346 -1.59 -18.56 18.27
C LEU A 346 -1.61 -19.81 19.16
N GLY A 347 -0.68 -20.74 18.90
CA GLY A 347 -0.55 -21.98 19.66
C GLY A 347 -1.88 -22.73 19.78
N ASN A 348 -2.31 -23.00 21.02
CA ASN A 348 -3.54 -23.74 21.31
C ASN A 348 -4.84 -22.96 20.96
N PHE A 349 -4.81 -21.63 20.83
CA PHE A 349 -5.99 -20.84 20.46
C PHE A 349 -6.35 -20.97 18.97
N GLY A 350 -5.48 -21.55 18.13
CA GLY A 350 -5.76 -21.74 16.71
C GLY A 350 -5.43 -20.51 15.86
N ASP A 351 -6.32 -20.16 14.91
CA ASP A 351 -6.08 -19.04 13.98
C ASP A 351 -6.64 -17.73 14.53
N VAL A 352 -5.93 -16.63 14.30
CA VAL A 352 -6.35 -15.29 14.69
C VAL A 352 -6.24 -14.36 13.50
N GLY A 353 -7.22 -13.49 13.31
CA GLY A 353 -7.16 -12.47 12.28
C GLY A 353 -8.51 -11.86 11.97
N VAL A 354 -8.68 -11.47 10.72
CA VAL A 354 -9.89 -10.85 10.17
C VAL A 354 -10.31 -11.57 8.91
N ASP A 355 -11.60 -11.51 8.57
CA ASP A 355 -12.03 -11.84 7.21
C ASP A 355 -11.47 -10.75 6.26
N LYS A 356 -10.42 -11.15 5.53
CA LYS A 356 -9.65 -10.30 4.64
C LYS A 356 -10.49 -9.86 3.43
N SER A 357 -11.43 -10.71 2.99
CA SER A 357 -12.31 -10.43 1.85
C SER A 357 -13.42 -9.46 2.23
N ALA A 358 -14.10 -9.70 3.35
CA ALA A 358 -15.12 -8.80 3.89
C ALA A 358 -14.51 -7.48 4.39
N LEU A 359 -13.27 -7.48 4.90
CA LEU A 359 -12.54 -6.25 5.25
C LEU A 359 -12.27 -5.40 4.00
N PHE A 360 -11.75 -6.00 2.93
CA PHE A 360 -11.50 -5.29 1.67
C PHE A 360 -12.79 -4.70 1.11
N LEU A 361 -13.84 -5.51 1.00
CA LEU A 361 -15.14 -5.09 0.46
C LEU A 361 -15.83 -4.04 1.34
N GLY A 362 -15.79 -4.20 2.67
CA GLY A 362 -16.35 -3.25 3.63
C GLY A 362 -15.66 -1.88 3.57
N VAL A 363 -14.32 -1.84 3.62
CA VAL A 363 -13.57 -0.58 3.48
C VAL A 363 -13.85 0.06 2.11
N LEU A 364 -13.83 -0.72 1.04
CA LEU A 364 -14.12 -0.22 -0.31
C LEU A 364 -15.55 0.35 -0.40
N PHE A 365 -16.55 -0.33 0.17
CA PHE A 365 -17.94 0.11 0.22
C PHE A 365 -18.07 1.45 0.94
N TRP A 366 -17.58 1.57 2.18
CA TRP A 366 -17.68 2.82 2.94
C TRP A 366 -16.91 3.97 2.28
N PHE A 367 -15.70 3.70 1.78
CA PHE A 367 -14.85 4.71 1.14
C PHE A 367 -15.43 5.19 -0.20
N THR A 368 -16.16 4.33 -0.94
CA THR A 368 -16.75 4.70 -2.24
C THR A 368 -18.17 5.22 -2.11
N LEU A 369 -19.08 4.57 -1.36
CA LEU A 369 -20.48 4.98 -1.27
C LEU A 369 -20.62 6.30 -0.48
N VAL A 370 -20.20 6.31 0.78
CA VAL A 370 -20.27 7.53 1.61
C VAL A 370 -19.30 8.58 1.11
N GLY A 371 -18.14 8.16 0.59
CA GLY A 371 -17.21 9.05 -0.09
C GLY A 371 -17.82 9.74 -1.32
N ALA A 372 -18.64 9.06 -2.13
CA ALA A 372 -19.26 9.63 -3.33
C ALA A 372 -20.33 10.65 -2.95
N VAL A 373 -21.21 10.30 -2.00
CA VAL A 373 -22.20 11.24 -1.43
C VAL A 373 -21.49 12.49 -0.90
N THR A 374 -20.40 12.31 -0.16
CA THR A 374 -19.60 13.43 0.38
C THR A 374 -18.93 14.25 -0.72
N VAL A 375 -18.39 13.63 -1.78
CA VAL A 375 -17.81 14.34 -2.93
C VAL A 375 -18.86 15.19 -3.67
N VAL A 376 -20.09 14.70 -3.79
CA VAL A 376 -21.21 15.46 -4.37
C VAL A 376 -21.58 16.65 -3.47
N MET A 377 -21.82 16.40 -2.18
CA MET A 377 -22.24 17.42 -1.22
C MET A 377 -21.18 18.51 -0.99
N ALA A 378 -19.90 18.13 -0.93
CA ALA A 378 -18.78 19.06 -0.74
C ALA A 378 -18.31 19.75 -2.04
N GLY A 379 -19.08 19.67 -3.14
CA GLY A 379 -18.78 20.40 -4.38
C GLY A 379 -17.59 19.87 -5.19
N GLY A 380 -17.16 18.63 -4.95
CA GLY A 380 -16.01 18.01 -5.63
C GLY A 380 -16.20 17.70 -7.12
N ILE A 381 -17.38 17.96 -7.68
CA ILE A 381 -17.71 17.72 -9.10
C ILE A 381 -17.82 19.06 -9.84
N ARG A 382 -16.84 19.34 -10.71
CA ARG A 382 -16.86 20.50 -11.60
C ARG A 382 -17.86 20.26 -12.72
N ARG A 383 -19.00 20.97 -12.70
CA ARG A 383 -19.93 21.02 -13.83
C ARG A 383 -19.20 21.54 -15.08
N ARG A 384 -19.36 20.86 -16.22
CA ARG A 384 -18.79 21.32 -17.50
C ARG A 384 -19.42 22.68 -17.83
N PRO A 385 -18.64 23.72 -18.21
CA PRO A 385 -19.23 24.96 -18.70
C PRO A 385 -20.18 24.61 -19.85
N ARG A 386 -21.44 25.04 -19.75
CA ARG A 386 -22.40 24.92 -20.86
C ARG A 386 -21.80 25.73 -22.00
N ARG A 387 -21.35 25.03 -23.06
CA ARG A 387 -20.75 25.67 -24.25
C ARG A 387 -21.76 26.70 -24.72
N ARG A 388 -21.46 28.00 -24.58
CA ARG A 388 -22.33 29.06 -25.12
C ARG A 388 -22.50 28.71 -26.60
N ARG A 389 -23.75 28.53 -27.03
CA ARG A 389 -24.06 28.43 -28.46
C ARG A 389 -23.45 29.69 -29.08
N PRO A 390 -22.66 29.60 -30.17
CA PRO A 390 -22.23 30.81 -30.86
C PRO A 390 -23.48 31.64 -31.13
N GLU A 391 -23.47 32.88 -30.67
CA GLU A 391 -24.50 33.83 -31.03
C GLU A 391 -24.47 33.94 -32.54
N PRO A 392 -25.61 33.72 -33.25
CA PRO A 392 -25.60 33.81 -34.70
C PRO A 392 -25.13 35.22 -35.06
N VAL A 393 -24.03 35.30 -35.79
CA VAL A 393 -23.57 36.57 -36.37
C VAL A 393 -24.76 37.11 -37.19
N PRO A 394 -25.20 38.36 -36.97
CA PRO A 394 -26.22 38.95 -37.83
C PRO A 394 -25.71 38.85 -39.27
N VAL A 395 -26.46 38.17 -40.11
CA VAL A 395 -26.26 38.29 -41.56
C VAL A 395 -26.78 39.68 -41.89
N ASP A 396 -25.88 40.60 -42.26
CA ASP A 396 -26.27 41.89 -42.78
C ASP A 396 -27.21 41.64 -43.98
N ALA A 397 -28.41 42.20 -43.89
CA ALA A 397 -29.40 42.03 -44.94
C ALA A 397 -28.94 42.82 -46.17
N GLU A 398 -28.65 42.14 -47.27
CA GLU A 398 -28.49 42.79 -48.57
C GLU A 398 -29.80 43.50 -48.93
N GLU A 399 -29.71 44.82 -49.14
CA GLU A 399 -30.86 45.61 -49.60
C GLU A 399 -31.25 45.18 -51.03
N PRO A 400 -32.55 44.99 -51.33
CA PRO A 400 -32.97 44.59 -52.66
C PRO A 400 -32.83 45.77 -53.64
N VAL A 401 -31.91 45.63 -54.61
CA VAL A 401 -31.78 46.59 -55.71
C VAL A 401 -33.03 46.53 -56.59
N LEU A 402 -33.81 47.61 -56.58
CA LEU A 402 -34.95 47.81 -57.48
C LEU A 402 -34.45 48.03 -58.91
N GLY A 403 -34.81 47.13 -59.82
CA GLY A 403 -34.50 47.26 -61.24
C GLY A 403 -35.62 47.96 -62.02
N VAL A 404 -35.25 48.97 -62.81
CA VAL A 404 -35.95 49.40 -64.04
C VAL A 404 -34.90 49.97 -65.01
N PHE A 405 -34.68 49.30 -66.14
CA PHE A 405 -34.21 49.91 -67.39
C PHE A 405 -34.77 49.07 -68.55
N ASP A 406 -35.18 49.73 -69.62
CA ASP A 406 -35.94 49.19 -70.75
C ASP A 406 -35.28 49.67 -72.06
N ASP A 407 -35.28 48.80 -73.08
CA ASP A 407 -34.87 48.99 -74.49
C ASP A 407 -33.44 49.61 -74.76
N ASP A 408 -32.64 49.18 -75.75
CA ASP A 408 -32.98 48.97 -77.16
C ASP A 408 -31.76 48.42 -77.98
N ILE A 409 -31.97 48.04 -79.26
CA ILE A 409 -30.99 47.77 -80.36
C ILE A 409 -30.36 46.35 -80.57
N GLU A 410 -30.80 45.71 -81.67
CA GLU A 410 -30.22 44.59 -82.48
C GLU A 410 -29.25 45.09 -83.58
N PRO A 411 -28.64 44.26 -84.48
CA PRO A 411 -28.09 42.88 -84.38
C PRO A 411 -26.65 42.77 -85.00
N GLY A 412 -26.01 41.58 -85.04
CA GLY A 412 -24.76 41.42 -85.83
C GLY A 412 -24.04 40.04 -85.84
N GLU A 413 -24.01 39.42 -87.03
CA GLU A 413 -23.00 38.52 -87.61
C GLU A 413 -22.47 37.25 -86.89
N ALA A 414 -22.69 36.11 -87.57
CA ALA A 414 -21.80 34.93 -87.59
C ALA A 414 -21.10 34.91 -88.97
N PRO A 415 -19.87 34.35 -89.13
CA PRO A 415 -19.54 32.93 -88.90
C PRO A 415 -18.24 32.78 -88.04
N ASP A 416 -17.46 31.68 -87.97
CA ASP A 416 -17.40 30.43 -88.76
C ASP A 416 -16.78 29.24 -87.97
N VAL A 417 -16.68 28.07 -88.61
CA VAL A 417 -16.17 26.79 -88.09
C VAL A 417 -15.07 26.28 -89.06
N PRO A 418 -13.86 25.86 -88.62
CA PRO A 418 -13.64 24.42 -88.43
C PRO A 418 -12.52 23.96 -87.46
N ASN A 419 -12.76 22.85 -86.76
CA ASN A 419 -12.06 21.57 -87.03
C ASN A 419 -12.56 20.45 -86.10
N GLY A 420 -12.99 19.34 -86.71
CA GLY A 420 -13.16 18.04 -86.04
C GLY A 420 -11.96 17.11 -86.34
N PRO A 421 -12.18 15.81 -86.57
CA PRO A 421 -12.31 14.84 -85.48
C PRO A 421 -11.44 13.58 -85.68
N ASP A 422 -11.24 12.80 -84.61
CA ASP A 422 -11.08 11.33 -84.59
C ASP A 422 -11.03 10.89 -83.10
N VAL A 423 -11.74 9.89 -82.54
CA VAL A 423 -12.39 8.62 -82.95
C VAL A 423 -11.63 7.37 -82.44
N SER A 424 -12.41 6.35 -82.09
CA SER A 424 -12.06 4.98 -81.65
C SER A 424 -11.58 4.83 -80.20
N ASP A 425 -11.79 3.69 -79.53
CA ASP A 425 -12.91 2.75 -79.38
C ASP A 425 -12.43 1.65 -78.38
N ALA A 426 -13.33 0.79 -77.90
CA ALA A 426 -13.10 -0.24 -76.86
C ALA A 426 -12.45 -1.55 -77.45
N PRO A 427 -12.43 -2.79 -76.84
CA PRO A 427 -13.12 -3.28 -75.63
C PRO A 427 -12.48 -4.45 -74.78
N GLU A 428 -13.18 -4.85 -73.70
CA GLU A 428 -13.54 -6.24 -73.25
C GLU A 428 -12.59 -7.40 -72.75
N VAL A 429 -12.73 -7.75 -71.44
CA VAL A 429 -12.94 -9.07 -70.71
C VAL A 429 -11.79 -10.16 -70.50
N PRO A 430 -11.96 -11.39 -69.90
CA PRO A 430 -11.29 -11.80 -68.62
C PRO A 430 -10.59 -13.21 -68.53
N ALA A 431 -10.29 -13.66 -67.28
CA ALA A 431 -10.10 -15.04 -66.77
C ALA A 431 -8.76 -15.76 -67.14
N GLU A 432 -8.25 -16.83 -66.49
CA GLU A 432 -8.61 -17.67 -65.31
C GLU A 432 -7.36 -18.43 -64.75
N GLU A 433 -7.48 -19.13 -63.61
CA GLU A 433 -6.81 -20.37 -63.08
C GLU A 433 -5.47 -20.97 -63.65
N ALA A 434 -4.66 -21.81 -62.97
CA ALA A 434 -4.52 -22.31 -61.58
C ALA A 434 -3.23 -23.18 -61.37
N SER A 435 -2.95 -23.61 -60.12
CA SER A 435 -2.12 -24.77 -59.69
C SER A 435 -0.57 -24.68 -59.81
N GLY A 436 0.26 -25.18 -58.85
CA GLY A 436 -0.03 -25.79 -57.54
C GLY A 436 1.21 -26.41 -56.84
N ALA A 437 0.96 -27.04 -55.67
CA ALA A 437 1.83 -27.91 -54.85
C ALA A 437 2.94 -27.32 -53.92
N ALA A 438 3.00 -27.90 -52.71
CA ALA A 438 3.98 -27.75 -51.60
C ALA A 438 4.72 -29.12 -51.41
N PRO A 439 5.55 -29.44 -50.37
CA PRO A 439 5.79 -28.77 -49.07
C PRO A 439 7.26 -28.74 -48.54
N GLU A 440 7.39 -28.36 -47.25
CA GLU A 440 8.50 -28.42 -46.26
C GLU A 440 9.29 -29.75 -46.14
N PRO A 441 10.30 -29.89 -45.23
CA PRO A 441 11.35 -28.96 -44.73
C PRO A 441 12.76 -29.61 -44.71
N ASP A 442 13.83 -28.89 -44.28
CA ASP A 442 14.95 -29.55 -43.56
C ASP A 442 15.77 -28.58 -42.66
N GLU A 443 16.41 -29.13 -41.63
CA GLU A 443 17.30 -28.47 -40.69
C GLU A 443 18.76 -28.41 -41.20
N GLY A 444 19.58 -27.49 -40.68
CA GLY A 444 20.99 -27.35 -41.06
C GLY A 444 21.89 -26.89 -39.89
N PRO A 445 22.67 -27.80 -39.25
CA PRO A 445 23.37 -27.51 -38.00
C PRO A 445 24.87 -27.22 -38.17
N GLY A 446 25.49 -26.70 -37.10
CA GLY A 446 26.95 -26.63 -36.90
C GLY A 446 27.37 -25.39 -36.10
N GLY A 447 28.28 -25.45 -35.13
CA GLY A 447 29.01 -26.59 -34.55
C GLY A 447 30.00 -26.08 -33.49
N GLU A 448 30.26 -26.85 -32.43
CA GLU A 448 31.12 -26.45 -31.31
C GLU A 448 32.60 -26.86 -31.49
N ARG A 449 33.51 -25.99 -30.99
CA ARG A 449 34.80 -26.27 -30.31
C ARG A 449 36.11 -26.57 -31.08
N GLN A 450 37.18 -26.15 -30.36
CA GLN A 450 38.63 -26.36 -30.54
C GLN A 450 39.21 -25.59 -31.73
N ASP A 451 40.33 -24.87 -31.59
CA ASP A 451 41.38 -24.95 -30.55
C ASP A 451 41.17 -24.13 -29.24
#